data_AF-A0A1Z1W554-F1
#
_entry.id   AF-A0A1Z1W554-F1
#
_cell.length_a   1.000
_cell.length_b   1.000
_cell.length_c   1.000
_cell.angle_alpha   90.00
_cell.angle_beta   90.00
_cell.angle_gamma   90.00
#
_symmetry.space_group_name_H-M   'P 1'
#
loop_
_entity.id
_entity.type
_entity.pdbx_description
1 polymer ?
#
loop_
_entity_poly.entity_id
_entity_poly.type
_entity_poly.pdbx_seq_one_letter_code
_entity_poly.pdbx_strand_id
1 'polypeptide(L)'
;MATSYFTAAPVQPASAEADAPVPFALTDTGERAAAAPSVQPGYRLVPVRVGRSTEPGTVAYVECPTWCTVSHIADRVFSLEDVNHQGASAALNLAADQSVNAPTEVYLSWWPAADADNPAARPCLAVDVDCEVAVYGRTAGLALADQIAAFGEDVRRLVETLPDDSLAAVPSQADEALRRVRNGGAA
;
A
#
# COMPACT_ATOMS: atom_id res chain seq x y z
N MET A 1 -5.58 22.67 -20.65
CA MET A 1 -6.26 21.79 -19.69
C MET A 1 -7.72 22.19 -19.63
N ALA A 2 -8.61 21.35 -20.14
CA ALA A 2 -10.03 21.66 -20.29
C ALA A 2 -10.83 21.03 -19.13
N THR A 3 -11.46 21.88 -18.32
CA THR A 3 -12.35 21.47 -17.22
C THR A 3 -13.71 21.07 -17.81
N SER A 4 -14.02 19.77 -17.82
CA SER A 4 -15.35 19.28 -18.18
C SER A 4 -16.25 19.20 -16.96
N TYR A 5 -17.37 19.93 -17.00
CA TYR A 5 -18.45 19.85 -16.02
C TYR A 5 -19.48 18.82 -16.50
N PHE A 6 -19.65 17.73 -15.74
CA PHE A 6 -20.76 16.78 -15.94
C PHE A 6 -21.99 17.26 -15.17
N THR A 7 -23.08 17.51 -15.90
CA THR A 7 -24.41 17.76 -15.32
C THR A 7 -25.10 16.42 -15.07
N ALA A 8 -25.41 16.12 -13.80
CA ALA A 8 -26.14 14.91 -13.43
C ALA A 8 -27.64 15.04 -13.74
N ALA A 9 -28.22 14.02 -14.37
CA ALA A 9 -29.66 13.92 -14.61
C ALA A 9 -30.43 13.52 -13.33
N PRO A 10 -31.68 13.95 -13.16
CA PRO A 10 -32.48 13.62 -11.99
C PRO A 10 -32.89 12.14 -11.96
N VAL A 11 -32.66 11.50 -10.81
CA VAL A 11 -33.07 10.13 -10.50
C VAL A 11 -34.58 10.08 -10.27
N GLN A 12 -35.30 9.23 -11.01
CA GLN A 12 -36.71 8.95 -10.75
C GLN A 12 -36.85 7.97 -9.57
N PRO A 13 -37.79 8.19 -8.63
CA PRO A 13 -38.07 7.26 -7.55
C PRO A 13 -38.80 6.02 -8.09
N ALA A 14 -38.33 4.84 -7.67
CA ALA A 14 -38.97 3.55 -7.96
C ALA A 14 -40.26 3.40 -7.13
N SER A 15 -41.32 2.95 -7.80
CA SER A 15 -42.61 2.60 -7.20
C SER A 15 -42.49 1.40 -6.26
N ALA A 16 -43.00 1.53 -5.04
CA ALA A 16 -43.09 0.47 -4.06
C ALA A 16 -44.30 -0.43 -4.35
N GLU A 17 -44.07 -1.65 -4.84
CA GLU A 17 -45.07 -2.72 -4.80
C GLU A 17 -45.00 -3.41 -3.43
N ALA A 18 -46.14 -3.47 -2.74
CA ALA A 18 -46.28 -4.08 -1.43
C ALA A 18 -46.49 -5.60 -1.61
N ASP A 19 -45.47 -6.37 -1.26
CA ASP A 19 -45.48 -7.83 -1.32
C ASP A 19 -46.08 -8.43 -0.04
N ALA A 20 -47.01 -9.38 -0.20
CA ALA A 20 -47.75 -9.99 0.91
C ALA A 20 -46.89 -11.06 1.64
N PRO A 21 -47.05 -11.23 2.97
CA PRO A 21 -46.23 -12.16 3.74
C PRO A 21 -46.59 -13.62 3.45
N VAL A 22 -45.63 -14.38 2.91
CA VAL A 22 -45.71 -15.84 2.76
C VAL A 22 -45.35 -16.50 4.11
N PRO A 23 -46.18 -17.41 4.65
CA PRO A 23 -45.87 -18.09 5.91
C PRO A 23 -44.74 -19.12 5.71
N PHE A 24 -43.57 -18.82 6.25
CA PHE A 24 -42.45 -19.76 6.31
C PHE A 24 -42.69 -20.80 7.41
N ALA A 25 -42.95 -22.04 7.02
CA ALA A 25 -42.91 -23.18 7.92
C ALA A 25 -41.44 -23.56 8.19
N LEU A 26 -40.99 -23.41 9.44
CA LEU A 26 -39.70 -23.91 9.90
C LEU A 26 -39.77 -25.44 9.98
N THR A 27 -39.26 -26.13 8.96
CA THR A 27 -38.89 -27.55 9.09
C THR A 27 -37.54 -27.62 9.78
N ASP A 28 -37.54 -28.19 10.99
CA ASP A 28 -36.36 -28.57 11.76
C ASP A 28 -35.61 -29.70 11.04
N THR A 29 -34.84 -29.33 10.02
CA THR A 29 -33.83 -30.21 9.43
C THR A 29 -32.68 -30.26 10.43
N GLY A 30 -32.52 -31.38 11.13
CA GLY A 30 -31.45 -31.64 12.09
C GLY A 30 -30.05 -31.40 11.50
N GLU A 31 -29.66 -30.13 11.45
CA GLU A 31 -28.42 -29.63 10.91
C GLU A 31 -27.35 -29.95 11.94
N ARG A 32 -26.60 -31.02 11.67
CA ARG A 32 -25.41 -31.40 12.42
C ARG A 32 -24.54 -30.15 12.54
N ALA A 33 -24.43 -29.59 13.74
CA ALA A 33 -23.55 -28.47 14.01
C ALA A 33 -22.15 -28.79 13.45
N ALA A 34 -21.78 -28.11 12.37
CA ALA A 34 -20.48 -28.29 11.76
C ALA A 34 -19.43 -27.96 12.81
N ALA A 35 -18.41 -28.82 12.93
CA ALA A 35 -17.28 -28.55 13.82
C ALA A 35 -16.70 -27.18 13.46
N ALA A 36 -16.47 -26.33 14.46
CA ALA A 36 -15.91 -25.01 14.25
C ALA A 36 -14.58 -25.14 13.49
N PRO A 37 -14.34 -24.32 12.45
CA PRO A 37 -13.10 -24.37 11.69
C PRO A 37 -11.89 -24.18 12.63
N SER A 38 -10.92 -25.09 12.54
CA SER A 38 -9.67 -24.99 13.29
C SER A 38 -8.80 -23.90 12.66
N VAL A 39 -8.37 -22.92 13.46
CA VAL A 39 -7.51 -21.82 13.03
C VAL A 39 -6.05 -22.15 13.31
N GLN A 40 -5.15 -21.86 12.37
CA GLN A 40 -3.72 -22.08 12.55
C GLN A 40 -3.13 -21.21 13.69
N PRO A 41 -2.10 -21.68 14.43
CA PRO A 41 -1.41 -20.85 15.42
C PRO A 41 -0.82 -19.59 14.80
N GLY A 42 -1.04 -18.43 15.44
CA GLY A 42 -0.63 -17.13 14.90
C GLY A 42 -1.62 -16.52 13.91
N TYR A 43 -2.79 -17.14 13.73
CA TYR A 43 -3.90 -16.63 12.92
C TYR A 43 -5.15 -16.45 13.77
N ARG A 44 -6.08 -15.64 13.27
CA ARG A 44 -7.43 -15.45 13.79
C ARG A 44 -8.41 -15.48 12.62
N LEU A 45 -9.64 -15.94 12.83
CA LEU A 45 -10.70 -15.75 11.85
C LEU A 45 -11.22 -14.32 11.94
N VAL A 46 -11.28 -13.63 10.80
CA VAL A 46 -11.83 -12.28 10.70
C VAL A 46 -12.89 -12.24 9.60
N PRO A 47 -13.95 -11.42 9.76
CA PRO A 47 -14.89 -11.18 8.69
C PRO A 47 -14.25 -10.30 7.61
N VAL A 48 -14.46 -10.66 6.35
CA VAL A 48 -14.07 -9.89 5.16
C VAL A 48 -15.30 -9.54 4.33
N ARG A 49 -15.38 -8.30 3.84
CA ARG A 49 -16.47 -7.86 2.96
C ARG A 49 -16.07 -8.00 1.49
N VAL A 50 -16.79 -8.84 0.76
CA VAL A 50 -16.51 -9.18 -0.64
C VAL A 50 -17.64 -8.71 -1.56
N GLY A 51 -17.30 -8.30 -2.78
CA GLY A 51 -18.27 -7.99 -3.84
C GLY A 51 -18.23 -6.52 -4.27
N ARG A 52 -18.95 -6.20 -5.35
CA ARG A 52 -18.93 -4.87 -5.99
C ARG A 52 -19.44 -3.76 -5.08
N SER A 53 -18.82 -2.59 -5.13
CA SER A 53 -19.23 -1.42 -4.33
C SER A 53 -20.69 -1.00 -4.53
N THR A 54 -21.27 -1.31 -5.69
CA THR A 54 -22.69 -1.07 -6.04
C THR A 54 -23.68 -2.03 -5.39
N GLU A 55 -23.20 -3.09 -4.74
CA GLU A 55 -24.01 -4.15 -4.13
C GLU A 55 -23.77 -4.21 -2.61
N PRO A 56 -24.70 -4.79 -1.83
CA PRO A 56 -24.54 -4.93 -0.37
C PRO A 56 -23.23 -5.62 0.05
N GLY A 57 -22.69 -6.51 -0.80
CA GLY A 57 -21.52 -7.34 -0.52
C GLY A 57 -21.86 -8.55 0.35
N THR A 58 -21.03 -9.57 0.30
CA THR A 58 -21.12 -10.79 1.11
C THR A 58 -20.03 -10.77 2.18
N VAL A 59 -20.36 -11.21 3.40
CA VAL A 59 -19.36 -11.40 4.45
C VAL A 59 -18.87 -12.84 4.42
N ALA A 60 -17.57 -13.02 4.25
CA ALA A 60 -16.89 -14.30 4.43
C ALA A 60 -15.99 -14.24 5.67
N TYR A 61 -15.52 -15.38 6.16
CA TYR A 61 -14.52 -15.46 7.21
C TYR A 61 -13.22 -16.03 6.64
N VAL A 62 -12.11 -15.34 6.89
CA VAL A 62 -10.77 -15.73 6.40
C VAL A 62 -9.79 -15.84 7.55
N GLU A 63 -8.81 -16.73 7.43
CA GLU A 63 -7.68 -16.77 8.35
C GLU A 63 -6.80 -15.54 8.14
N CYS A 64 -6.59 -14.78 9.21
CA CYS A 64 -5.85 -13.53 9.19
C CYS A 64 -4.70 -13.59 10.19
N PRO A 65 -3.45 -13.37 9.75
CA PRO A 65 -2.29 -13.40 10.63
C PRO A 65 -2.40 -12.35 11.74
N THR A 66 -1.88 -12.64 12.93
CA THR A 66 -1.89 -11.71 14.08
C THR A 66 -1.14 -10.41 13.81
N TRP A 67 -0.20 -10.39 12.88
CA TRP A 67 0.51 -9.18 12.45
C TRP A 67 -0.26 -8.31 11.45
N CYS A 68 -1.36 -8.80 10.86
CA CYS A 68 -2.14 -8.06 9.86
C CYS A 68 -2.90 -6.91 10.53
N THR A 69 -2.73 -5.70 9.98
CA THR A 69 -3.33 -4.44 10.45
C THR A 69 -4.53 -3.99 9.61
N VAL A 70 -4.79 -4.64 8.46
CA VAL A 70 -5.93 -4.32 7.55
C VAL A 70 -7.28 -4.63 8.20
N SER A 71 -8.25 -3.72 8.01
CA SER A 71 -9.64 -3.91 8.44
C SER A 71 -10.47 -4.52 7.30
N HIS A 72 -10.38 -5.84 7.13
CA HIS A 72 -11.05 -6.59 6.06
C HIS A 72 -12.58 -6.40 5.95
N ILE A 73 -13.24 -5.94 7.01
CA ILE A 73 -14.68 -5.64 7.00
C ILE A 73 -14.98 -4.21 6.50
N ALA A 74 -14.07 -3.27 6.76
CA ALA A 74 -14.19 -1.89 6.31
C ALA A 74 -13.68 -1.74 4.87
N ASP A 75 -12.58 -2.43 4.56
CA ASP A 75 -11.90 -2.42 3.27
C ASP A 75 -12.48 -3.53 2.40
N ARG A 76 -13.54 -3.19 1.67
CA ARG A 76 -14.22 -4.11 0.76
C ARG A 76 -13.28 -4.52 -0.38
N VAL A 77 -13.16 -5.83 -0.59
CA VAL A 77 -12.48 -6.41 -1.76
C VAL A 77 -13.51 -6.82 -2.83
N PHE A 78 -13.11 -6.84 -4.09
CA PHE A 78 -14.02 -7.20 -5.18
C PHE A 78 -14.32 -8.71 -5.15
N SER A 79 -13.30 -9.54 -4.96
CA SER A 79 -13.42 -10.99 -4.85
C SER A 79 -12.57 -11.57 -3.69
N LEU A 80 -12.73 -12.85 -3.40
CA LEU A 80 -12.00 -13.50 -2.30
C LEU A 80 -10.51 -13.65 -2.60
N GLU A 81 -10.15 -13.80 -3.88
CA GLU A 81 -8.76 -13.89 -4.32
C GLU A 81 -7.99 -12.56 -4.16
N ASP A 82 -8.70 -11.44 -4.06
CA ASP A 82 -8.13 -10.12 -3.84
C ASP A 82 -7.80 -9.83 -2.36
N VAL A 83 -8.10 -10.77 -1.45
CA VAL A 83 -7.78 -10.60 -0.02
C VAL A 83 -6.27 -10.56 0.18
N ASN A 84 -5.78 -9.43 0.69
CA ASN A 84 -4.38 -9.23 1.05
C ASN A 84 -4.24 -8.91 2.54
N HIS A 85 -3.34 -9.60 3.23
CA HIS A 85 -2.94 -9.26 4.58
C HIS A 85 -1.73 -8.34 4.55
N GLN A 86 -1.83 -7.15 5.14
CA GLN A 86 -0.72 -6.22 5.26
C GLN A 86 -0.39 -5.95 6.73
N GLY A 87 0.90 -5.90 7.05
CA GLY A 87 1.41 -5.48 8.35
C GLY A 87 1.66 -3.97 8.40
N ALA A 88 2.17 -3.49 9.53
CA ALA A 88 2.60 -2.10 9.67
C ALA A 88 3.69 -1.76 8.63
N SER A 89 3.60 -0.58 8.02
CA SER A 89 4.56 -0.09 7.03
C SER A 89 5.65 0.78 7.64
N ALA A 90 6.82 0.78 6.98
CA ALA A 90 7.89 1.73 7.16
C ALA A 90 8.03 2.55 5.87
N ALA A 91 8.03 3.87 5.97
CA ALA A 91 8.07 4.78 4.83
C ALA A 91 9.43 5.50 4.73
N LEU A 92 10.03 5.47 3.54
CA LEU A 92 11.19 6.29 3.18
C LEU A 92 10.71 7.47 2.31
N ASN A 93 10.89 8.68 2.82
CA ASN A 93 10.52 9.91 2.12
C ASN A 93 11.76 10.57 1.54
N LEU A 94 11.85 10.65 0.20
CA LEU A 94 12.91 11.38 -0.49
C LEU A 94 12.32 12.62 -1.15
N ALA A 95 12.71 13.81 -0.71
CA ALA A 95 12.18 15.10 -1.19
C ALA A 95 12.45 15.38 -2.69
N ALA A 96 13.31 14.57 -3.33
CA ALA A 96 13.68 14.71 -4.73
C ALA A 96 12.66 14.10 -5.71
N ASP A 97 11.73 13.26 -5.24
CA ASP A 97 10.75 12.58 -6.10
C ASP A 97 9.46 13.41 -6.27
N GLN A 98 9.61 14.57 -6.90
CA GLN A 98 8.55 15.59 -7.01
C GLN A 98 7.49 15.29 -8.07
N SER A 99 7.64 14.22 -8.87
CA SER A 99 6.60 13.84 -9.82
C SER A 99 5.43 13.10 -9.20
N VAL A 100 5.61 12.46 -8.02
CA VAL A 100 4.54 11.63 -7.44
C VAL A 100 4.30 11.80 -5.93
N ASN A 101 5.19 12.46 -5.17
CA ASN A 101 5.04 12.68 -3.71
C ASN A 101 4.68 11.42 -2.89
N ALA A 102 4.86 10.22 -3.45
CA ALA A 102 4.54 8.96 -2.79
C ALA A 102 5.80 8.46 -2.07
N PRO A 103 5.76 8.20 -0.76
CA PRO A 103 6.88 7.57 -0.09
C PRO A 103 7.11 6.16 -0.65
N THR A 104 8.36 5.71 -0.65
CA THR A 104 8.62 4.28 -0.79
C THR A 104 8.22 3.59 0.51
N GLU A 105 7.21 2.73 0.46
CA GLU A 105 6.74 1.98 1.63
C GLU A 105 7.22 0.53 1.60
N VAL A 106 7.57 0.02 2.77
CA VAL A 106 7.97 -1.38 2.95
C VAL A 106 7.12 -1.98 4.07
N TYR A 107 6.47 -3.11 3.81
CA TYR A 107 5.59 -3.78 4.78
C TYR A 107 5.56 -5.31 4.55
N LEU A 108 5.08 -6.05 5.55
CA LEU A 108 4.74 -7.46 5.36
C LEU A 108 3.45 -7.59 4.57
N SER A 109 3.42 -8.44 3.56
CA SER A 109 2.22 -8.71 2.75
C SER A 109 1.98 -10.20 2.55
N TRP A 110 0.74 -10.60 2.27
CA TRP A 110 0.39 -11.98 1.92
C TRP A 110 -0.95 -12.04 1.19
N TRP A 111 -0.95 -12.63 -0.01
CA TRP A 111 -2.15 -12.94 -0.81
C TRP A 111 -2.40 -14.46 -0.79
N PRO A 112 -3.30 -14.97 0.06
CA PRO A 112 -3.48 -16.41 0.24
C PRO A 112 -3.95 -17.15 -1.03
N ALA A 113 -4.56 -16.44 -1.97
CA ALA A 113 -5.06 -16.98 -3.23
C ALA A 113 -4.07 -16.87 -4.40
N ALA A 114 -2.89 -16.27 -4.20
CA ALA A 114 -1.88 -16.21 -5.25
C ALA A 114 -1.37 -17.63 -5.60
N ASP A 115 -0.91 -17.80 -6.84
CA ASP A 115 -0.36 -19.07 -7.32
C ASP A 115 0.79 -19.56 -6.43
N ALA A 116 0.91 -20.86 -6.23
CA ALA A 116 1.90 -21.44 -5.30
C ALA A 116 3.37 -21.09 -5.64
N ASP A 117 3.65 -20.82 -6.92
CA ASP A 117 4.98 -20.40 -7.40
C ASP A 117 5.22 -18.89 -7.24
N ASN A 118 4.19 -18.11 -6.91
CA ASN A 118 4.30 -16.68 -6.63
C ASN A 118 4.79 -16.47 -5.18
N PRO A 119 5.85 -15.68 -4.93
CA PRO A 119 6.30 -15.33 -3.58
C PRO A 119 5.19 -14.75 -2.68
N ALA A 120 4.19 -14.10 -3.25
CA ALA A 120 3.05 -13.52 -2.56
C ALA A 120 2.06 -14.54 -1.98
N ALA A 121 2.12 -15.81 -2.38
CA ALA A 121 1.29 -16.88 -1.82
C ALA A 121 1.65 -17.27 -0.37
N ARG A 122 2.71 -16.66 0.18
CA ARG A 122 3.19 -16.80 1.56
C ARG A 122 3.50 -15.41 2.12
N PRO A 123 3.61 -15.26 3.45
CA PRO A 123 4.09 -14.01 4.04
C PRO A 123 5.43 -13.58 3.42
N CYS A 124 5.43 -12.40 2.81
CA CYS A 124 6.55 -11.82 2.07
C CYS A 124 6.78 -10.35 2.47
N LEU A 125 7.91 -9.80 2.06
CA LEU A 125 8.15 -8.36 2.12
C LEU A 125 7.59 -7.74 0.84
N ALA A 126 6.72 -6.75 0.96
CA ALA A 126 6.29 -5.91 -0.15
C ALA A 126 7.02 -4.56 -0.08
N VAL A 127 7.43 -4.07 -1.25
CA VAL A 127 8.00 -2.74 -1.45
C VAL A 127 7.10 -2.04 -2.46
N ASP A 128 6.44 -1.00 -1.99
CA ASP A 128 5.46 -0.22 -2.73
C ASP A 128 6.13 1.07 -3.21
N VAL A 129 6.23 1.21 -4.53
CA VAL A 129 6.83 2.37 -5.19
C VAL A 129 5.78 2.91 -6.16
N ASP A 130 4.99 3.87 -5.66
CA ASP A 130 3.92 4.54 -6.42
C ASP A 130 2.84 3.57 -6.94
N CYS A 131 2.92 3.18 -8.22
CA CYS A 131 1.93 2.33 -8.88
C CYS A 131 2.38 0.87 -9.03
N GLU A 132 3.58 0.53 -8.56
CA GLU A 132 4.15 -0.80 -8.65
C GLU A 132 4.49 -1.35 -7.25
N VAL A 133 4.15 -2.62 -7.05
CA VAL A 133 4.49 -3.37 -5.82
C VAL A 133 5.42 -4.51 -6.18
N ALA A 134 6.63 -4.48 -5.63
CA ALA A 134 7.58 -5.57 -5.72
C ALA A 134 7.49 -6.46 -4.48
N VAL A 135 7.44 -7.78 -4.68
CA VAL A 135 7.36 -8.76 -3.57
C VAL A 135 8.62 -9.60 -3.46
N TYR A 136 9.08 -9.81 -2.23
CA TYR A 136 10.31 -10.51 -1.92
C TYR A 136 10.06 -11.59 -0.86
N GLY A 137 10.52 -12.82 -1.15
CA GLY A 137 10.67 -13.83 -0.11
C GLY A 137 11.74 -13.43 0.90
N ARG A 138 11.78 -14.10 2.07
CA ARG A 138 12.63 -13.74 3.20
C ARG A 138 14.10 -13.48 2.83
N THR A 139 14.74 -14.38 2.08
CA THR A 139 16.17 -14.24 1.72
C THR A 139 16.42 -13.00 0.87
N ALA A 140 15.58 -12.76 -0.15
CA ALA A 140 15.71 -11.60 -1.02
C ALA A 140 15.37 -10.30 -0.27
N GLY A 141 14.38 -10.32 0.62
CA GLY A 141 14.04 -9.18 1.47
C GLY A 141 15.17 -8.78 2.43
N LEU A 142 15.88 -9.75 3.01
CA LEU A 142 17.06 -9.47 3.83
C LEU A 142 18.21 -8.89 3.00
N ALA A 143 18.47 -9.45 1.82
CA ALA A 143 19.48 -8.91 0.91
C ALA A 143 19.14 -7.47 0.47
N LEU A 144 17.87 -7.18 0.22
CA LEU A 144 17.40 -5.82 -0.05
C LEU A 144 17.64 -4.88 1.14
N ALA A 145 17.35 -5.33 2.36
CA ALA A 145 17.60 -4.54 3.57
C ALA A 145 19.10 -4.22 3.73
N ASP A 146 19.98 -5.19 3.50
CA ASP A 146 21.43 -4.98 3.52
C ASP A 146 21.87 -3.98 2.44
N GLN A 147 21.29 -4.04 1.24
CA GLN A 147 21.55 -3.09 0.17
C GLN A 147 21.10 -1.66 0.53
N ILE A 148 19.93 -1.50 1.15
CA ILE A 148 19.44 -0.20 1.62
C ILE A 148 20.37 0.36 2.70
N ALA A 149 20.84 -0.47 3.63
CA ALA A 149 21.78 -0.06 4.67
C ALA A 149 23.12 0.41 4.06
N ALA A 150 23.68 -0.35 3.12
CA ALA A 150 24.90 0.02 2.42
C ALA A 150 24.73 1.35 1.64
N PHE A 151 23.60 1.53 0.96
CA PHE A 151 23.28 2.79 0.29
C PHE A 151 23.21 3.96 1.27
N GLY A 152 22.61 3.78 2.45
CA GLY A 152 22.58 4.81 3.49
C GLY A 152 23.98 5.24 3.97
N GLU A 153 24.91 4.30 4.12
CA GLU A 153 26.30 4.59 4.46
C GLU A 153 27.03 5.34 3.33
N ASP A 154 26.75 5.01 2.07
CA ASP A 154 27.29 5.74 0.92
C ASP A 154 26.76 7.17 0.84
N VAL A 155 25.46 7.38 1.08
CA VAL A 155 24.85 8.71 1.18
C VAL A 155 25.51 9.53 2.29
N ARG A 156 25.73 8.93 3.48
CA ARG A 156 26.44 9.60 4.57
C ARG A 156 27.83 10.06 4.15
N ARG A 157 28.60 9.17 3.50
CA ARG A 157 29.94 9.49 3.00
C ARG A 157 29.92 10.63 2.00
N LEU A 158 28.91 10.69 1.11
CA LEU A 158 28.75 11.80 0.18
C LEU A 158 28.44 13.11 0.91
N VAL A 159 27.55 13.08 1.90
CA VAL A 159 27.21 14.26 2.71
C VAL A 159 28.43 14.80 3.46
N GLU A 160 29.29 13.93 3.98
CA GLU A 160 30.54 14.33 4.65
C GLU A 160 31.56 15.01 3.72
N THR A 161 31.42 14.88 2.39
CA THR A 161 32.26 15.63 1.42
C THR A 161 31.74 17.02 1.12
N LEU A 162 30.52 17.36 1.57
CA LEU A 162 29.97 18.69 1.39
C LEU A 162 30.75 19.71 2.24
N PRO A 163 30.90 20.96 1.76
CA PRO A 163 31.45 22.02 2.60
C PRO A 163 30.57 22.23 3.84
N ASP A 164 31.17 22.68 4.94
CA ASP A 164 30.43 23.04 6.14
C ASP A 164 29.28 24.02 5.81
N ASP A 165 28.13 23.84 6.45
CA ASP A 165 26.96 24.73 6.35
C ASP A 165 27.21 26.17 6.83
N SER A 166 28.44 26.48 7.22
CA SER A 166 28.94 27.82 7.43
C SER A 166 28.74 28.62 6.13
N LEU A 167 27.66 29.41 6.09
CA LEU A 167 27.35 30.46 5.12
C LEU A 167 28.38 31.61 5.15
N ALA A 168 29.67 31.32 5.32
CA ALA A 168 30.72 32.24 4.93
C ALA A 168 30.48 32.49 3.44
N ALA A 169 30.09 33.72 3.10
CA ALA A 169 29.68 34.11 1.76
C ALA A 169 30.77 33.72 0.77
N VAL A 170 30.65 32.52 0.19
CA VAL A 170 31.46 32.12 -0.94
C VAL A 170 31.03 33.08 -2.03
N PRO A 171 31.90 33.99 -2.49
CA PRO A 171 31.55 34.90 -3.55
C PRO A 171 31.01 34.04 -4.69
N SER A 172 29.85 34.40 -5.22
CA SER A 172 29.27 33.61 -6.29
C SER A 172 30.31 33.47 -7.40
N GLN A 173 30.28 32.38 -8.17
CA GLN A 173 31.19 32.26 -9.32
C GLN A 173 31.06 33.47 -10.27
N ALA A 174 29.90 34.12 -10.30
CA ALA A 174 29.67 35.38 -10.99
C ALA A 174 30.45 36.55 -10.37
N ASP A 175 30.48 36.68 -9.03
CA ASP A 175 31.26 37.71 -8.33
C ASP A 175 32.77 37.49 -8.52
N GLU A 176 33.24 36.24 -8.47
CA GLU A 176 34.64 35.91 -8.74
C GLU A 176 35.02 36.18 -10.20
N ALA A 177 34.13 35.86 -11.16
CA ALA A 177 34.33 36.19 -12.56
C ALA A 177 34.38 37.71 -12.79
N LEU A 178 33.47 38.48 -12.19
CA LEU A 178 33.47 39.94 -12.24
C LEU A 178 34.73 40.54 -11.59
N ARG A 179 35.21 39.95 -10.49
CA ARG A 179 36.47 40.36 -9.84
C ARG A 179 37.67 40.17 -10.77
N ARG A 180 37.74 39.04 -11.49
CA ARG A 180 38.82 38.76 -12.46
C ARG A 180 38.82 39.76 -13.62
N VAL A 181 37.65 40.08 -14.16
CA VAL A 181 37.50 41.10 -15.22
C VAL A 181 37.95 42.48 -14.73
N ARG A 182 37.54 42.89 -13.53
CA ARG A 182 37.94 44.18 -12.93
C ARG A 182 39.44 44.28 -12.65
N ASN A 183 40.08 43.16 -12.29
CA ASN A 183 41.51 43.10 -12.00
C ASN A 183 42.37 42.94 -13.26
N GLY A 184 41.80 43.14 -14.46
CA GLY A 184 42.55 43.11 -15.72
C GLY A 184 42.96 41.70 -16.17
N GLY A 185 42.33 40.65 -15.64
CA GLY A 185 42.50 39.28 -16.11
C GLY A 185 41.76 39.02 -17.42
N ALA A 186 42.09 39.77 -18.47
CA ALA A 186 41.88 39.31 -19.83
C ALA A 186 43.14 38.53 -20.22
N ALA A 187 42.94 37.25 -20.56
CA ALA A 187 43.88 36.24 -21.07
C ALA A 187 45.34 36.66 -21.29
#